data_AF-A0A2N8TNS1-F1
#
_entry.id   AF-A0A2N8TNS1-F1
#
_cell.length_a   1.000
_cell.length_b   1.000
_cell.length_c   1.000
_cell.angle_alpha   90.00
_cell.angle_beta   90.00
_cell.angle_gamma   90.00
#
_symmetry.space_group_name_H-M   'P 1'
#
loop_
_entity.id
_entity.type
_entity.pdbx_description
1 polymer ?
#
loop_
_entity_poly.entity_id
_entity_poly.type
_entity_poly.pdbx_seq_one_letter_code
_entity_poly.pdbx_strand_id
1 'polypeptide(L)'
;MDTTGTLDEALQRLHDYGPERDGWLSNHGPMAVEALVRNGHATTVHRWLDYYRDKLEDLPRGTDPITQDGWQDALGDPRRIGDWTVYFVRQTASRPWREVLVEWWPRLLPGIAAGATHPVIRVGHAVRTLLDDDHGNDVGAGSSADPRIAELAHGLAYWAARSLPTPGVAAPGGTVGPGKALDGIPLIADQDGGFRDGLAQLAGTPGWTAATAALRPAVTPGESRDVLAELVRAATYRYATHGHLSPIMLVHAATAPNAVLRALPALPSVLWAPSLNAAWTASAAVTAVYSPATPAPASELPQVPAGSVADAAQEVFARAAEHGDEHVVKFADTALDVATTTGSTGALVGATRACELIGPIP
;
A
#
# COMPACT_ATOMS: atom_id res chain seq x y z
N MET A 1 -5.09 9.48 17.69
CA MET A 1 -6.10 8.47 18.09
C MET A 1 -7.47 9.02 17.78
N ASP A 2 -8.29 8.23 17.11
CA ASP A 2 -9.71 8.52 16.91
C ASP A 2 -10.47 8.29 18.22
N THR A 3 -11.05 9.34 18.78
CA THR A 3 -11.87 9.25 20.01
C THR A 3 -13.37 9.17 19.70
N THR A 4 -13.74 9.23 18.42
CA THR A 4 -15.13 9.32 17.97
C THR A 4 -15.76 7.96 17.69
N GLY A 5 -14.96 6.90 17.51
CA GLY A 5 -15.42 5.56 17.12
C GLY A 5 -15.75 5.42 15.64
N THR A 6 -15.60 6.49 14.85
CA THR A 6 -15.94 6.51 13.42
C THR A 6 -15.13 5.49 12.62
N LEU A 7 -13.83 5.33 12.90
CA LEU A 7 -13.02 4.34 12.20
C LEU A 7 -13.54 2.91 12.44
N ASP A 8 -13.87 2.58 13.69
CA ASP A 8 -14.32 1.25 14.07
C ASP A 8 -15.66 0.90 13.42
N GLU A 9 -16.62 1.84 13.43
CA GLU A 9 -17.90 1.68 12.73
C GLU A 9 -17.73 1.55 11.21
N ALA A 10 -16.83 2.33 10.62
CA ALA A 10 -16.54 2.26 9.19
C ALA A 10 -15.94 0.91 8.80
N LEU A 11 -14.97 0.42 9.57
CA LEU A 11 -14.35 -0.89 9.36
C LEU A 11 -15.37 -2.02 9.48
N GLN A 12 -16.23 -2.01 10.51
CA GLN A 12 -17.29 -3.01 10.67
C GLN A 12 -18.19 -3.09 9.44
N ARG A 13 -18.64 -1.95 8.90
CA ARG A 13 -19.45 -1.93 7.67
C ARG A 13 -18.69 -2.48 6.46
N LEU A 14 -17.39 -2.18 6.36
CA LEU A 14 -16.55 -2.61 5.24
C LEU A 14 -16.19 -4.10 5.30
N HIS A 15 -16.22 -4.74 6.47
CA HIS A 15 -15.90 -6.17 6.62
C HIS A 15 -16.99 -7.11 6.07
N ASP A 16 -18.20 -6.60 5.85
CA ASP A 16 -19.26 -7.33 5.15
C ASP A 16 -18.96 -7.50 3.64
N TYR A 17 -17.98 -6.76 3.12
CA TYR A 17 -17.62 -6.72 1.70
C TYR A 17 -16.27 -7.36 1.40
N GLY A 18 -16.13 -7.87 0.18
CA GLY A 18 -14.91 -8.45 -0.36
C GLY A 18 -13.79 -7.44 -0.55
N PRO A 19 -12.54 -7.91 -0.74
CA PRO A 19 -11.41 -7.03 -1.01
C PRO A 19 -11.37 -6.52 -2.45
N GLU A 20 -12.26 -6.98 -3.33
CA GLU A 20 -12.33 -6.62 -4.74
C GLU A 20 -13.78 -6.64 -5.25
N ARG A 21 -14.02 -5.94 -6.36
CA ARG A 21 -15.18 -6.05 -7.24
C ARG A 21 -14.77 -6.42 -8.66
N ASP A 22 -15.71 -6.93 -9.45
CA ASP A 22 -15.49 -7.39 -10.83
C ASP A 22 -14.31 -8.37 -10.96
N GLY A 23 -13.94 -9.07 -9.88
CA GLY A 23 -12.82 -10.01 -9.81
C GLY A 23 -11.40 -9.41 -9.70
N TRP A 24 -11.22 -8.09 -9.88
CA TRP A 24 -9.87 -7.49 -9.92
C TRP A 24 -9.76 -6.04 -9.44
N LEU A 25 -10.86 -5.31 -9.31
CA LEU A 25 -10.83 -3.91 -8.87
C LEU A 25 -10.85 -3.88 -7.35
N SER A 26 -9.77 -3.42 -6.71
CA SER A 26 -9.65 -3.50 -5.25
C SER A 26 -10.71 -2.68 -4.53
N ASN A 27 -11.07 -3.11 -3.33
CA ASN A 27 -11.80 -2.34 -2.33
C ASN A 27 -10.79 -1.51 -1.54
N HIS A 28 -10.90 -0.20 -1.66
CA HIS A 28 -10.01 0.79 -1.06
C HIS A 28 -10.54 1.35 0.25
N GLY A 29 -11.82 1.08 0.57
CA GLY A 29 -12.55 1.65 1.70
C GLY A 29 -11.73 1.69 2.98
N PRO A 30 -11.20 0.55 3.47
CA PRO A 30 -10.49 0.53 4.75
C PRO A 30 -9.26 1.45 4.81
N MET A 31 -8.50 1.52 3.73
CA MET A 31 -7.31 2.39 3.64
C MET A 31 -7.69 3.87 3.53
N ALA A 32 -8.77 4.18 2.81
CA ALA A 32 -9.24 5.55 2.63
C ALA A 32 -9.85 6.11 3.92
N VAL A 33 -10.72 5.35 4.60
CA VAL A 33 -11.33 5.78 5.88
C VAL A 33 -10.28 5.94 6.97
N GLU A 34 -9.30 5.05 7.06
CA GLU A 34 -8.19 5.18 8.01
C GLU A 34 -7.39 6.46 7.73
N ALA A 35 -7.06 6.75 6.47
CA ALA A 35 -6.32 7.96 6.10
C ALA A 35 -7.12 9.23 6.40
N LEU A 36 -8.44 9.25 6.11
CA LEU A 36 -9.32 10.37 6.43
C LEU A 36 -9.39 10.63 7.94
N VAL A 37 -9.66 9.59 8.74
CA VAL A 37 -9.75 9.70 10.20
C VAL A 37 -8.43 10.19 10.80
N ARG A 38 -7.31 9.59 10.40
CA ARG A 38 -5.98 9.96 10.89
C ARG A 38 -5.66 11.44 10.71
N ASN A 39 -6.09 11.99 9.57
CA ASN A 39 -5.81 13.38 9.21
C ASN A 39 -6.94 14.35 9.61
N GLY A 40 -7.82 13.94 10.55
CA GLY A 40 -8.81 14.83 11.17
C GLY A 40 -10.12 14.98 10.40
N HIS A 41 -10.39 14.11 9.43
CA HIS A 41 -11.59 14.13 8.59
C HIS A 41 -12.60 13.04 8.95
N ALA A 42 -12.65 12.61 10.22
CA ALA A 42 -13.62 11.60 10.68
C ALA A 42 -15.08 11.97 10.33
N THR A 43 -15.44 13.26 10.42
CA THR A 43 -16.81 13.73 10.14
C THR A 43 -17.27 13.53 8.69
N THR A 44 -16.36 13.29 7.74
CA THR A 44 -16.71 13.05 6.32
C THR A 44 -16.86 11.57 5.97
N VAL A 45 -16.39 10.66 6.84
CA VAL A 45 -16.24 9.22 6.54
C VAL A 45 -17.54 8.55 6.17
N HIS A 46 -18.62 8.75 6.94
CA HIS A 46 -19.88 8.06 6.64
C HIS A 46 -20.49 8.51 5.30
N ARG A 47 -20.41 9.81 5.00
CA ARG A 47 -20.84 10.34 3.70
C ARG A 47 -19.97 9.79 2.57
N TRP A 48 -18.65 9.72 2.78
CA TRP A 48 -17.73 9.13 1.81
C TRP A 48 -18.05 7.66 1.55
N LEU A 49 -18.36 6.87 2.59
CA LEU A 49 -18.77 5.47 2.46
C LEU A 49 -20.07 5.28 1.70
N ASP A 50 -21.03 6.18 1.86
CA ASP A 50 -22.29 6.10 1.12
C ASP A 50 -22.06 6.25 -0.39
N TYR A 51 -21.14 7.13 -0.81
CA TYR A 51 -20.72 7.22 -2.22
C TYR A 51 -19.85 6.04 -2.67
N TYR A 52 -19.01 5.52 -1.77
CA TYR A 52 -18.11 4.42 -2.08
C TYR A 52 -18.85 3.07 -2.23
N ARG A 53 -20.07 2.94 -1.69
CA ARG A 53 -20.83 1.69 -1.63
C ARG A 53 -21.01 1.01 -2.99
N ASP A 54 -21.18 1.78 -4.07
CA ASP A 54 -21.34 1.24 -5.43
C ASP A 54 -20.08 0.56 -5.97
N LYS A 55 -18.93 0.72 -5.29
CA LYS A 55 -17.67 0.04 -5.58
C LYS A 55 -17.45 -1.21 -4.70
N LEU A 56 -18.45 -1.66 -3.96
CA LEU A 56 -18.35 -2.81 -3.05
C LEU A 56 -19.11 -4.03 -3.59
N GLU A 57 -18.52 -5.20 -3.41
CA GLU A 57 -19.16 -6.50 -3.64
C GLU A 57 -19.14 -7.33 -2.36
N ASP A 58 -20.13 -8.20 -2.20
CA ASP A 58 -20.26 -9.07 -1.02
C ASP A 58 -19.00 -9.91 -0.80
N LEU A 59 -18.61 -10.09 0.46
CA LEU A 59 -17.51 -10.98 0.82
C LEU A 59 -17.85 -12.43 0.40
N PRO A 60 -17.02 -13.10 -0.43
CA PRO A 60 -17.24 -14.50 -0.76
C PRO A 60 -17.21 -15.38 0.48
N ARG A 61 -18.16 -16.33 0.58
CA ARG A 61 -18.19 -17.30 1.67
C ARG A 61 -17.01 -18.25 1.59
N GLY A 62 -16.48 -18.64 2.75
CA GLY A 62 -15.57 -19.78 2.85
C GLY A 62 -16.27 -21.07 2.41
N THR A 63 -15.56 -21.89 1.65
CA THR A 63 -16.03 -23.16 1.08
C THR A 63 -15.22 -24.37 1.56
N ASP A 64 -13.93 -24.19 1.81
CA ASP A 64 -13.00 -25.27 2.17
C ASP A 64 -11.95 -24.76 3.18
N PRO A 65 -11.96 -25.23 4.44
CA PRO A 65 -11.09 -24.72 5.48
C PRO A 65 -9.60 -24.85 5.15
N ILE A 66 -8.88 -23.73 5.26
CA ILE A 66 -7.41 -23.74 5.20
C ILE A 66 -6.85 -24.23 6.55
N THR A 67 -5.87 -25.13 6.48
CA THR A 67 -5.18 -25.70 7.64
C THR A 67 -3.73 -25.20 7.72
N GLN A 68 -3.11 -25.38 8.89
CA GLN A 68 -1.72 -24.97 9.09
C GLN A 68 -0.71 -25.77 8.25
N ASP A 69 -1.05 -27.00 7.87
CA ASP A 69 -0.16 -27.87 7.10
C ASP A 69 -0.43 -27.82 5.59
N GLY A 70 -1.59 -27.30 5.15
CA GLY A 70 -2.04 -27.29 3.75
C GLY A 70 -2.26 -25.91 3.14
N TRP A 71 -1.79 -24.84 3.78
CA TRP A 71 -2.05 -23.47 3.31
C TRP A 71 -1.34 -23.14 1.99
N GLN A 72 -0.22 -23.82 1.69
CA GLN A 72 0.56 -23.60 0.48
C GLN A 72 -0.26 -23.89 -0.78
N ASP A 73 -1.14 -24.89 -0.73
CA ASP A 73 -2.00 -25.28 -1.86
C ASP A 73 -3.08 -24.23 -2.17
N ALA A 74 -3.42 -23.37 -1.20
CA ALA A 74 -4.38 -22.28 -1.35
C ALA A 74 -3.72 -20.92 -1.64
N LEU A 75 -2.39 -20.81 -1.52
CA LEU A 75 -1.68 -19.55 -1.68
C LEU A 75 -1.71 -19.11 -3.14
N GLY A 76 -2.13 -17.86 -3.37
CA GLY A 76 -2.21 -17.29 -4.71
C GLY A 76 -3.41 -17.77 -5.54
N ASP A 77 -4.40 -18.44 -4.92
CA ASP A 77 -5.67 -18.77 -5.56
C ASP A 77 -6.77 -17.75 -5.18
N PRO A 78 -7.17 -16.85 -6.10
CA PRO A 78 -8.26 -15.90 -5.93
C PRO A 78 -9.56 -16.46 -5.38
N ARG A 79 -9.89 -17.70 -5.76
CA ARG A 79 -11.17 -18.33 -5.42
C ARG A 79 -11.25 -18.68 -3.94
N ARG A 80 -10.10 -18.75 -3.26
CA ARG A 80 -9.98 -19.10 -1.84
C ARG A 80 -10.05 -17.88 -0.93
N ILE A 81 -10.42 -16.70 -1.42
CA ILE A 81 -10.42 -15.47 -0.61
C ILE A 81 -11.30 -15.59 0.65
N GLY A 82 -12.49 -16.18 0.54
CA GLY A 82 -13.37 -16.42 1.69
C GLY A 82 -12.75 -17.37 2.72
N ASP A 83 -12.04 -18.41 2.25
CA ASP A 83 -11.34 -19.37 3.11
C ASP A 83 -10.16 -18.72 3.84
N TRP A 84 -9.42 -17.88 3.13
CA TRP A 84 -8.34 -17.08 3.71
C TRP A 84 -8.85 -16.10 4.77
N THR A 85 -9.99 -15.43 4.54
CA THR A 85 -10.59 -14.53 5.53
C THR A 85 -10.97 -15.28 6.80
N VAL A 86 -11.69 -16.41 6.67
CA VAL A 86 -12.04 -17.26 7.82
C VAL A 86 -10.78 -17.74 8.55
N TYR A 87 -9.74 -18.13 7.81
CA TYR A 87 -8.46 -18.58 8.37
C TYR A 87 -7.82 -17.47 9.22
N PHE A 88 -7.61 -16.28 8.67
CA PHE A 88 -6.91 -15.21 9.37
C PHE A 88 -7.72 -14.62 10.53
N VAL A 89 -9.04 -14.50 10.40
CA VAL A 89 -9.91 -14.07 11.51
C VAL A 89 -9.78 -15.04 12.69
N ARG A 90 -9.77 -16.35 12.42
CA ARG A 90 -9.52 -17.36 13.46
C ARG A 90 -8.11 -17.22 14.05
N GLN A 91 -7.09 -17.00 13.24
CA GLN A 91 -5.71 -16.85 13.71
C GLN A 91 -5.56 -15.66 14.66
N THR A 92 -6.03 -14.48 14.26
CA THR A 92 -5.91 -13.25 15.06
C THR A 92 -6.82 -13.22 16.28
N ALA A 93 -7.91 -13.98 16.29
CA ALA A 93 -8.73 -14.21 17.49
C ALA A 93 -8.08 -15.17 18.50
N SER A 94 -7.18 -16.05 18.04
CA SER A 94 -6.60 -17.11 18.89
C SER A 94 -5.26 -16.74 19.54
N ARG A 95 -4.55 -15.76 19.00
CA ARG A 95 -3.21 -15.34 19.45
C ARG A 95 -2.92 -13.89 19.07
N PRO A 96 -1.92 -13.23 19.70
CA PRO A 96 -1.61 -11.83 19.43
C PRO A 96 -1.39 -11.56 17.94
N TRP A 97 -1.98 -10.47 17.44
CA TRP A 97 -1.92 -10.11 16.02
C TRP A 97 -0.48 -9.96 15.49
N ARG A 98 0.44 -9.46 16.34
CA ARG A 98 1.86 -9.33 15.99
C ARG A 98 2.49 -10.68 15.67
N GLU A 99 2.14 -11.74 16.40
CA GLU A 99 2.65 -13.09 16.11
C GLU A 99 2.16 -13.59 14.75
N VAL A 100 0.86 -13.38 14.44
CA VAL A 100 0.29 -13.71 13.13
C VAL A 100 0.98 -12.93 12.02
N LEU A 101 1.18 -11.63 12.20
CA LEU A 101 1.88 -10.78 11.25
C LEU A 101 3.31 -11.28 11.01
N VAL A 102 4.09 -11.50 12.06
CA VAL A 102 5.50 -11.93 11.97
C VAL A 102 5.64 -13.28 11.28
N GLU A 103 4.71 -14.21 11.52
CA GLU A 103 4.71 -15.50 10.86
C GLU A 103 4.43 -15.38 9.34
N TRP A 104 3.44 -14.57 8.97
CA TRP A 104 2.95 -14.50 7.60
C TRP A 104 3.68 -13.51 6.72
N TRP A 105 4.24 -12.45 7.29
CA TRP A 105 4.96 -11.41 6.56
C TRP A 105 6.01 -11.99 5.59
N PRO A 106 7.03 -12.78 6.03
CA PRO A 106 8.02 -13.31 5.10
C PRO A 106 7.46 -14.29 4.07
N ARG A 107 6.33 -14.97 4.36
CA ARG A 107 5.67 -15.89 3.42
C ARG A 107 5.00 -15.14 2.26
N LEU A 108 4.53 -13.92 2.52
CA LEU A 108 3.78 -13.10 1.59
C LEU A 108 4.65 -12.09 0.82
N LEU A 109 5.83 -11.73 1.34
CA LEU A 109 6.79 -10.83 0.68
C LEU A 109 7.10 -11.17 -0.78
N PRO A 110 7.26 -12.44 -1.20
CA PRO A 110 7.49 -12.75 -2.61
C PRO A 110 6.38 -12.23 -3.54
N GLY A 111 5.13 -12.27 -3.06
CA GLY A 111 3.94 -11.84 -3.80
C GLY A 111 3.52 -10.39 -3.56
N ILE A 112 4.39 -9.55 -3.01
CA ILE A 112 4.06 -8.16 -2.60
C ILE A 112 3.50 -7.28 -3.72
N ALA A 113 3.91 -7.51 -4.98
CA ALA A 113 3.41 -6.74 -6.11
C ALA A 113 1.99 -7.15 -6.51
N ALA A 114 1.58 -8.40 -6.24
CA ALA A 114 0.31 -8.93 -6.71
C ALA A 114 -0.91 -8.16 -6.15
N GLY A 115 -2.04 -8.25 -6.85
CA GLY A 115 -3.19 -7.37 -6.57
C GLY A 115 -2.85 -5.89 -6.76
N ALA A 116 -1.91 -5.57 -7.64
CA ALA A 116 -1.35 -4.23 -7.83
C ALA A 116 -0.93 -3.56 -6.52
N THR A 117 -0.26 -4.30 -5.63
CA THR A 117 0.23 -3.89 -4.30
C THR A 117 -0.85 -3.54 -3.26
N HIS A 118 -2.14 -3.57 -3.60
CA HIS A 118 -3.22 -3.27 -2.66
C HIS A 118 -3.18 -4.09 -1.37
N PRO A 119 -2.85 -5.40 -1.40
CA PRO A 119 -2.85 -6.18 -0.17
C PRO A 119 -1.85 -5.68 0.89
N VAL A 120 -0.60 -5.38 0.50
CA VAL A 120 0.40 -4.85 1.45
C VAL A 120 0.04 -3.44 1.90
N ILE A 121 -0.56 -2.63 1.02
CA ILE A 121 -1.06 -1.29 1.40
C ILE A 121 -2.13 -1.44 2.49
N ARG A 122 -3.12 -2.30 2.27
CA ARG A 122 -4.19 -2.58 3.25
C ARG A 122 -3.63 -3.03 4.59
N VAL A 123 -2.69 -3.97 4.58
CA VAL A 123 -2.00 -4.42 5.81
C VAL A 123 -1.23 -3.30 6.49
N GLY A 124 -0.49 -2.46 5.75
CA GLY A 124 0.27 -1.35 6.35
C GLY A 124 -0.62 -0.31 7.03
N HIS A 125 -1.79 0.02 6.45
CA HIS A 125 -2.78 0.88 7.09
C HIS A 125 -3.36 0.26 8.37
N ALA A 126 -3.69 -1.04 8.34
CA ALA A 126 -4.16 -1.77 9.51
C ALA A 126 -3.11 -1.80 10.65
N VAL A 127 -1.85 -2.12 10.31
CA VAL A 127 -0.74 -2.16 11.27
C VAL A 127 -0.47 -0.78 11.88
N ARG A 128 -0.49 0.30 11.08
CA ARG A 128 -0.35 1.66 11.58
C ARG A 128 -1.40 1.98 12.66
N THR A 129 -2.66 1.65 12.37
CA THR A 129 -3.78 1.85 13.31
C THR A 129 -3.58 1.06 14.61
N LEU A 130 -3.14 -0.20 14.51
CA LEU A 130 -2.90 -1.05 15.69
C LEU A 130 -1.71 -0.57 16.54
N LEU A 131 -0.69 0.04 15.92
CA LEU A 131 0.47 0.60 16.62
C LEU A 131 0.14 1.89 17.38
N ASP A 132 -0.66 2.79 16.80
CA ASP A 132 -1.04 4.05 17.46
C ASP A 132 -1.98 3.80 18.65
N ASP A 133 -2.86 2.81 18.54
CA ASP A 133 -3.76 2.25 19.54
C ASP A 133 -3.09 1.64 20.80
N ASP A 134 -1.79 1.32 20.72
CA ASP A 134 -1.11 0.37 21.61
C ASP A 134 -1.86 -0.98 21.75
N HIS A 135 -2.70 -1.32 20.77
CA HIS A 135 -3.49 -2.54 20.74
C HIS A 135 -2.54 -3.74 20.72
N GLY A 136 -2.49 -4.48 21.83
CA GLY A 136 -1.60 -5.64 22.01
C GLY A 136 -0.43 -5.45 22.98
N ASN A 137 -0.36 -4.35 23.73
CA ASN A 137 0.40 -4.32 25.00
C ASN A 137 -0.38 -4.94 26.17
N ASP A 138 -1.68 -5.14 26.04
CA ASP A 138 -2.43 -6.05 26.90
C ASP A 138 -2.17 -7.50 26.45
N VAL A 139 -1.70 -8.32 27.39
CA VAL A 139 -1.17 -9.69 27.20
C VAL A 139 -2.26 -10.72 26.85
N GLY A 140 -3.40 -10.28 26.33
CA GLY A 140 -4.55 -11.10 25.96
C GLY A 140 -4.78 -11.13 24.44
N ALA A 141 -5.38 -12.22 23.95
CA ALA A 141 -5.94 -12.23 22.61
C ALA A 141 -6.89 -11.04 22.43
N GLY A 142 -6.81 -10.36 21.29
CA GLY A 142 -7.82 -9.38 20.94
C GLY A 142 -9.19 -10.04 20.89
N SER A 143 -10.22 -9.34 21.33
CA SER A 143 -11.59 -9.80 21.11
C SER A 143 -11.77 -10.04 19.61
N SER A 144 -12.35 -11.18 19.21
CA SER A 144 -12.73 -11.43 17.82
C SER A 144 -13.71 -10.39 17.24
N ALA A 145 -14.21 -9.48 18.09
CA ALA A 145 -15.06 -8.36 17.72
C ALA A 145 -14.30 -7.03 17.50
N ASP A 146 -12.98 -6.96 17.70
CA ASP A 146 -12.20 -5.75 17.45
C ASP A 146 -12.07 -5.51 15.92
N PRO A 147 -12.68 -4.43 15.36
CA PRO A 147 -12.65 -4.17 13.93
C PRO A 147 -11.26 -3.92 13.39
N ARG A 148 -10.33 -3.40 14.19
CA ARG A 148 -8.97 -3.07 13.73
C ARG A 148 -8.13 -4.33 13.56
N ILE A 149 -8.31 -5.31 14.45
CA ILE A 149 -7.69 -6.63 14.34
C ILE A 149 -8.32 -7.43 13.19
N ALA A 150 -9.64 -7.33 13.02
CA ALA A 150 -10.33 -7.93 11.87
C ALA A 150 -9.82 -7.34 10.55
N GLU A 151 -9.58 -6.03 10.47
CA GLU A 151 -9.04 -5.39 9.27
C GLU A 151 -7.65 -5.93 8.88
N LEU A 152 -6.76 -6.17 9.87
CA LEU A 152 -5.49 -6.84 9.60
C LEU A 152 -5.71 -8.25 9.03
N ALA A 153 -6.64 -9.02 9.59
CA ALA A 153 -6.96 -10.36 9.11
C ALA A 153 -7.48 -10.34 7.66
N HIS A 154 -8.36 -9.40 7.31
CA HIS A 154 -8.85 -9.22 5.95
C HIS A 154 -7.74 -8.79 4.98
N GLY A 155 -6.82 -7.92 5.41
CA GLY A 155 -5.64 -7.53 4.63
C GLY A 155 -4.70 -8.71 4.34
N LEU A 156 -4.39 -9.52 5.36
CA LEU A 156 -3.56 -10.73 5.19
C LEU A 156 -4.24 -11.78 4.32
N ALA A 157 -5.56 -11.96 4.46
CA ALA A 157 -6.34 -12.86 3.62
C ALA A 157 -6.28 -12.45 2.16
N TYR A 158 -6.44 -11.16 1.89
CA TYR A 158 -6.32 -10.62 0.55
C TYR A 158 -4.94 -10.87 -0.05
N TRP A 159 -3.89 -10.65 0.75
CA TRP A 159 -2.51 -10.87 0.31
C TRP A 159 -2.26 -12.34 0.00
N ALA A 160 -2.69 -13.25 0.88
CA ALA A 160 -2.53 -14.68 0.65
C ALA A 160 -3.27 -15.17 -0.60
N ALA A 161 -4.51 -14.73 -0.82
CA ALA A 161 -5.32 -15.13 -1.98
C ALA A 161 -4.77 -14.61 -3.32
N ARG A 162 -4.13 -13.43 -3.34
CA ARG A 162 -3.54 -12.86 -4.56
C ARG A 162 -2.04 -13.13 -4.72
N SER A 163 -1.38 -13.69 -3.72
CA SER A 163 0.09 -13.82 -3.68
C SER A 163 0.64 -14.56 -4.89
N LEU A 164 1.32 -13.83 -5.76
CA LEU A 164 2.03 -14.36 -6.93
C LEU A 164 3.42 -13.71 -6.99
N PRO A 165 4.52 -14.51 -6.99
CA PRO A 165 5.86 -13.96 -7.04
C PRO A 165 6.14 -13.10 -8.28
N THR A 166 6.81 -11.97 -8.09
CA THR A 166 7.25 -11.11 -9.21
C THR A 166 8.39 -11.80 -9.99
N PRO A 167 8.23 -12.04 -11.31
CA PRO A 167 9.21 -12.81 -12.06
C PRO A 167 10.45 -12.00 -12.45
N GLY A 168 11.59 -12.67 -12.62
CA GLY A 168 12.83 -12.09 -13.17
C GLY A 168 13.54 -11.06 -12.29
N VAL A 169 13.18 -10.96 -11.01
CA VAL A 169 13.79 -10.04 -10.04
C VAL A 169 15.10 -10.60 -9.50
N ALA A 170 16.10 -9.75 -9.33
CA ALA A 170 17.31 -10.06 -8.56
C ALA A 170 17.36 -9.23 -7.26
N ALA A 171 17.93 -9.81 -6.21
CA ALA A 171 18.10 -9.11 -4.94
C ALA A 171 19.03 -7.89 -5.12
N PRO A 172 18.81 -6.78 -4.38
CA PRO A 172 19.71 -5.63 -4.37
C PRO A 172 21.15 -6.04 -4.09
N GLY A 173 22.06 -5.63 -4.97
CA GLY A 173 23.50 -5.92 -4.87
C GLY A 173 24.37 -4.84 -5.53
N GLY A 174 23.77 -3.75 -5.99
CA GLY A 174 24.46 -2.65 -6.64
C GLY A 174 24.89 -1.56 -5.67
N THR A 175 25.04 -0.34 -6.19
CA THR A 175 25.54 0.82 -5.45
C THR A 175 24.63 2.04 -5.58
N VAL A 176 23.53 1.91 -6.33
CA VAL A 176 22.67 3.03 -6.71
C VAL A 176 21.66 3.31 -5.61
N GLY A 177 21.40 4.60 -5.34
CA GLY A 177 20.34 4.99 -4.41
C GLY A 177 18.94 4.92 -5.02
N PRO A 178 17.87 4.76 -4.21
CA PRO A 178 16.50 4.57 -4.67
C PRO A 178 16.03 5.47 -5.82
N GLY A 179 16.27 6.78 -5.77
CA GLY A 179 15.84 7.69 -6.83
C GLY A 179 16.49 7.38 -8.19
N LYS A 180 17.81 7.12 -8.18
CA LYS A 180 18.54 6.73 -9.39
C LYS A 180 18.23 5.31 -9.84
N ALA A 181 17.89 4.42 -8.90
CA ALA A 181 17.45 3.07 -9.23
C ALA A 181 16.09 3.11 -9.94
N LEU A 182 15.14 3.94 -9.48
CA LEU A 182 13.86 4.17 -10.16
C LEU A 182 14.04 4.75 -11.58
N ASP A 183 14.97 5.69 -11.76
CA ASP A 183 15.31 6.24 -13.09
C ASP A 183 15.80 5.15 -14.06
N GLY A 184 16.41 4.09 -13.55
CA GLY A 184 17.01 3.00 -14.34
C GLY A 184 16.07 1.84 -14.63
N ILE A 185 14.82 1.87 -14.17
CA ILE A 185 13.85 0.80 -14.44
C ILE A 185 13.40 0.85 -15.91
N PRO A 186 13.57 -0.23 -16.69
CA PRO A 186 13.05 -0.28 -18.05
C PRO A 186 11.52 -0.37 -18.05
N LEU A 187 10.89 0.24 -19.04
CA LEU A 187 9.45 0.07 -19.28
C LEU A 187 9.18 -1.26 -19.98
N ILE A 188 8.03 -1.87 -19.68
CA ILE A 188 7.54 -3.02 -20.45
C ILE A 188 7.15 -2.60 -21.87
N ALA A 189 7.08 -3.55 -22.79
CA ALA A 189 6.80 -3.26 -24.20
C ALA A 189 5.35 -2.87 -24.45
N ASP A 190 4.40 -3.55 -23.78
CA ASP A 190 2.97 -3.28 -23.89
C ASP A 190 2.43 -2.81 -22.53
N GLN A 191 2.07 -1.53 -22.44
CA GLN A 191 1.51 -0.88 -21.26
C GLN A 191 -0.02 -0.71 -21.32
N ASP A 192 -0.69 -1.24 -22.36
CA ASP A 192 -2.14 -1.11 -22.55
C ASP A 192 -2.93 -2.16 -21.75
N GLY A 193 -2.25 -3.21 -21.25
CA GLY A 193 -2.83 -4.30 -20.46
C GLY A 193 -3.03 -3.99 -18.97
N GLY A 194 -3.69 -4.93 -18.28
CA GLY A 194 -3.85 -4.87 -16.83
C GLY A 194 -2.52 -5.16 -16.09
N PHE A 195 -2.47 -4.87 -14.79
CA PHE A 195 -1.23 -5.03 -14.01
C PHE A 195 -0.67 -6.46 -14.06
N ARG A 196 -1.54 -7.48 -14.05
CA ARG A 196 -1.15 -8.89 -14.16
C ARG A 196 -0.43 -9.19 -15.49
N ASP A 197 -0.95 -8.65 -16.59
CA ASP A 197 -0.35 -8.83 -17.92
C ASP A 197 0.99 -8.09 -17.99
N GLY A 198 1.08 -6.92 -17.37
CA GLY A 198 2.34 -6.19 -17.19
C GLY A 198 3.38 -6.99 -16.39
N LEU A 199 3.00 -7.59 -15.25
CA LEU A 199 3.89 -8.44 -14.46
C LEU A 199 4.44 -9.63 -15.26
N ALA A 200 3.61 -10.22 -16.12
CA ALA A 200 4.00 -11.36 -16.96
C ALA A 200 5.09 -11.00 -17.99
N GLN A 201 5.21 -9.73 -18.37
CA GLN A 201 6.24 -9.24 -19.30
C GLN A 201 7.60 -8.98 -18.63
N LEU A 202 7.65 -8.81 -17.30
CA LEU A 202 8.85 -8.31 -16.61
C LEU A 202 10.10 -9.18 -16.84
N ALA A 203 9.99 -10.49 -16.69
CA ALA A 203 11.15 -11.38 -16.90
C ALA A 203 11.69 -11.37 -18.35
N GLY A 204 10.83 -11.05 -19.32
CA GLY A 204 11.23 -10.89 -20.73
C GLY A 204 11.71 -9.47 -21.09
N THR A 205 11.57 -8.50 -20.19
CA THR A 205 11.89 -7.09 -20.46
C THR A 205 13.41 -6.88 -20.40
N PRO A 206 14.05 -6.40 -21.48
CA PRO A 206 15.50 -6.20 -21.51
C PRO A 206 16.00 -5.30 -20.38
N GLY A 207 16.98 -5.77 -19.62
CA GLY A 207 17.59 -5.02 -18.51
C GLY A 207 16.84 -5.11 -17.18
N TRP A 208 15.65 -5.72 -17.10
CA TRP A 208 14.84 -5.79 -15.88
C TRP A 208 15.58 -6.38 -14.67
N THR A 209 16.20 -7.56 -14.83
CA THR A 209 16.93 -8.22 -13.74
C THR A 209 18.13 -7.41 -13.27
N ALA A 210 18.85 -6.76 -14.19
CA ALA A 210 19.99 -5.90 -13.84
C ALA A 210 19.54 -4.62 -13.12
N ALA A 211 18.43 -4.02 -13.56
CA ALA A 211 17.86 -2.81 -12.96
C ALA A 211 17.36 -3.06 -11.53
N THR A 212 16.71 -4.20 -11.28
CA THR A 212 16.27 -4.59 -9.93
C THR A 212 17.45 -4.87 -8.99
N ALA A 213 18.55 -5.43 -9.49
CA ALA A 213 19.77 -5.63 -8.71
C ALA A 213 20.55 -4.32 -8.40
N ALA A 214 20.32 -3.25 -9.17
CA ALA A 214 21.16 -2.04 -9.11
C ALA A 214 21.04 -1.25 -7.80
N LEU A 215 19.91 -1.38 -7.09
CA LEU A 215 19.72 -0.77 -5.78
C LEU A 215 20.81 -1.23 -4.82
N ARG A 216 21.34 -0.29 -4.03
CA ARG A 216 22.27 -0.61 -2.94
C ARG A 216 21.60 -1.48 -1.86
N PRO A 217 22.23 -2.56 -1.39
CA PRO A 217 21.69 -3.33 -0.28
C PRO A 217 21.80 -2.55 1.04
N ALA A 218 21.02 -2.95 2.04
CA ALA A 218 21.17 -2.52 3.43
C ALA A 218 21.87 -3.63 4.24
N VAL A 219 22.86 -3.27 5.05
CA VAL A 219 23.62 -4.20 5.89
C VAL A 219 23.02 -4.29 7.29
N THR A 220 22.45 -3.20 7.78
CA THR A 220 21.79 -3.15 9.10
C THR A 220 20.28 -2.92 9.00
N PRO A 221 19.52 -3.24 10.06
CA PRO A 221 18.11 -2.87 10.13
C PRO A 221 17.91 -1.34 10.00
N GLY A 222 18.73 -0.54 10.69
CA GLY A 222 18.65 0.93 10.59
C GLY A 222 18.78 1.43 9.15
N GLU A 223 19.79 0.93 8.44
CA GLU A 223 19.95 1.22 7.01
C GLU A 223 18.77 0.75 6.16
N SER A 224 18.16 -0.40 6.50
CA SER A 224 17.00 -0.92 5.77
C SER A 224 15.81 0.04 5.85
N ARG A 225 15.54 0.57 7.06
CA ARG A 225 14.52 1.60 7.28
C ARG A 225 14.87 2.88 6.53
N ASP A 226 16.12 3.32 6.58
CA ASP A 226 16.54 4.60 5.98
C ASP A 226 16.51 4.54 4.44
N VAL A 227 16.94 3.43 3.83
CA VAL A 227 16.82 3.20 2.38
C VAL A 227 15.35 3.10 1.96
N LEU A 228 14.50 2.46 2.77
CA LEU A 228 13.07 2.38 2.50
C LEU A 228 12.41 3.76 2.56
N ALA A 229 12.74 4.60 3.56
CA ALA A 229 12.28 5.98 3.63
C ALA A 229 12.76 6.82 2.44
N GLU A 230 13.99 6.60 1.96
CA GLU A 230 14.49 7.23 0.73
C GLU A 230 13.71 6.77 -0.50
N LEU A 231 13.35 5.48 -0.60
CA LEU A 231 12.52 4.94 -1.69
C LEU A 231 11.13 5.59 -1.71
N VAL A 232 10.46 5.67 -0.55
CA VAL A 232 9.15 6.34 -0.42
C VAL A 232 9.26 7.78 -0.91
N ARG A 233 10.23 8.54 -0.38
CA ARG A 233 10.46 9.94 -0.78
C ARG A 233 10.72 10.07 -2.28
N ALA A 234 11.57 9.22 -2.84
CA ALA A 234 11.93 9.26 -4.26
C ALA A 234 10.71 8.97 -5.15
N ALA A 235 9.90 7.96 -4.82
CA ALA A 235 8.70 7.62 -5.56
C ALA A 235 7.63 8.73 -5.47
N THR A 236 7.42 9.31 -4.27
CA THR A 236 6.49 10.43 -4.09
C THR A 236 6.91 11.67 -4.90
N TYR A 237 8.20 12.02 -4.92
CA TYR A 237 8.71 13.13 -5.73
C TYR A 237 8.59 12.84 -7.22
N ARG A 238 8.88 11.60 -7.63
CA ARG A 238 8.82 11.17 -9.04
C ARG A 238 7.41 11.29 -9.61
N TYR A 239 6.38 11.00 -8.80
CA TYR A 239 4.98 11.06 -9.24
C TYR A 239 4.60 12.42 -9.83
N ALA A 240 5.13 13.54 -9.29
CA ALA A 240 4.82 14.89 -9.77
C ALA A 240 5.04 15.05 -11.29
N THR A 241 6.10 14.44 -11.83
CA THR A 241 6.43 14.52 -13.27
C THR A 241 6.01 13.29 -14.06
N HIS A 242 5.79 12.15 -13.42
CA HIS A 242 5.54 10.87 -14.13
C HIS A 242 4.10 10.36 -13.99
N GLY A 243 3.27 10.96 -13.14
CA GLY A 243 1.90 10.49 -12.90
C GLY A 243 0.96 10.60 -14.11
N HIS A 244 1.33 11.30 -15.19
CA HIS A 244 0.39 11.70 -16.24
C HIS A 244 -0.13 10.56 -17.14
N LEU A 245 0.61 9.46 -17.31
CA LEU A 245 0.16 8.34 -18.17
C LEU A 245 -0.86 7.44 -17.46
N SER A 246 -0.58 7.07 -16.22
CA SER A 246 -1.46 6.22 -15.42
C SER A 246 -1.53 6.75 -13.98
N PRO A 247 -2.25 7.87 -13.77
CA PRO A 247 -2.22 8.59 -12.49
C PRO A 247 -2.72 7.73 -11.33
N ILE A 248 -3.80 6.97 -11.56
CA ILE A 248 -4.35 6.05 -10.57
C ILE A 248 -3.34 4.96 -10.19
N MET A 249 -2.69 4.33 -11.16
CA MET A 249 -1.83 3.18 -10.85
C MET A 249 -0.45 3.60 -10.34
N LEU A 250 0.09 4.74 -10.79
CA LEU A 250 1.47 5.11 -10.44
C LEU A 250 1.62 5.54 -8.97
N VAL A 251 0.54 5.94 -8.27
CA VAL A 251 0.61 6.23 -6.82
C VAL A 251 1.13 5.03 -6.01
N HIS A 252 0.90 3.81 -6.51
CA HIS A 252 1.30 2.55 -5.88
C HIS A 252 2.81 2.39 -5.75
N ALA A 253 3.58 3.07 -6.61
CA ALA A 253 5.04 3.06 -6.51
C ALA A 253 5.53 3.71 -5.21
N ALA A 254 4.73 4.58 -4.58
CA ALA A 254 5.04 5.24 -3.31
C ALA A 254 4.22 4.71 -2.13
N THR A 255 2.93 4.39 -2.33
CA THR A 255 2.06 3.96 -1.22
C THR A 255 2.42 2.56 -0.72
N ALA A 256 2.82 1.64 -1.60
CA ALA A 256 3.26 0.29 -1.22
C ALA A 256 4.54 0.29 -0.34
N PRO A 257 5.65 0.94 -0.72
CA PRO A 257 6.82 1.00 0.15
C PRO A 257 6.54 1.80 1.45
N ASN A 258 5.63 2.77 1.43
CA ASN A 258 5.27 3.51 2.65
C ASN A 258 4.45 2.64 3.62
N ALA A 259 3.57 1.78 3.10
CA ALA A 259 2.86 0.78 3.90
C ALA A 259 3.82 -0.19 4.58
N VAL A 260 4.88 -0.63 3.88
CA VAL A 260 5.95 -1.44 4.46
C VAL A 260 6.73 -0.66 5.53
N LEU A 261 7.05 0.62 5.27
CA LEU A 261 7.76 1.48 6.23
C LEU A 261 6.98 1.64 7.54
N ARG A 262 5.67 1.86 7.42
CA ARG A 262 4.73 1.97 8.55
C ARG A 262 4.60 0.66 9.34
N ALA A 263 4.82 -0.49 8.70
CA ALA A 263 4.75 -1.80 9.35
C ALA A 263 6.04 -2.21 10.07
N LEU A 264 7.21 -1.65 9.72
CA LEU A 264 8.49 -2.04 10.32
C LEU A 264 8.52 -2.06 11.85
N PRO A 265 7.92 -1.09 12.58
CA PRO A 265 7.92 -1.10 14.05
C PRO A 265 7.19 -2.29 14.67
N ALA A 266 6.30 -2.95 13.94
CA ALA A 266 5.60 -4.17 14.39
C ALA A 266 6.39 -5.46 14.13
N LEU A 267 7.52 -5.38 13.42
CA LEU A 267 8.28 -6.53 12.93
C LEU A 267 9.65 -6.64 13.64
N PRO A 268 10.12 -7.88 13.93
CA PRO A 268 11.51 -8.13 14.29
C PRO A 268 12.47 -7.52 13.26
N SER A 269 13.56 -6.92 13.74
CA SER A 269 14.53 -6.20 12.90
C SER A 269 15.18 -7.06 11.82
N VAL A 270 15.24 -8.39 12.00
CA VAL A 270 15.71 -9.36 10.99
C VAL A 270 14.84 -9.35 9.72
N LEU A 271 13.56 -8.95 9.82
CA LEU A 271 12.66 -8.87 8.67
C LEU A 271 12.76 -7.56 7.89
N TRP A 272 13.51 -6.56 8.37
CA TRP A 272 13.53 -5.23 7.74
C TRP A 272 14.24 -5.22 6.39
N ALA A 273 15.37 -5.93 6.25
CA ALA A 273 16.06 -6.04 4.96
C ALA A 273 15.23 -6.82 3.90
N PRO A 274 14.63 -7.99 4.22
CA PRO A 274 13.66 -8.63 3.31
C PRO A 274 12.49 -7.71 2.93
N SER A 275 11.98 -6.93 3.87
CA SER A 275 10.87 -5.99 3.64
C SER A 275 11.27 -4.87 2.67
N LEU A 276 12.48 -4.31 2.83
CA LEU A 276 13.04 -3.35 1.88
C LEU A 276 13.14 -3.94 0.47
N ASN A 277 13.68 -5.15 0.33
CA ASN A 277 13.87 -5.79 -0.98
C ASN A 277 12.53 -6.04 -1.70
N ALA A 278 11.51 -6.45 -0.94
CA ALA A 278 10.16 -6.63 -1.45
C ALA A 278 9.50 -5.29 -1.82
N ALA A 279 9.63 -4.27 -0.98
CA ALA A 279 9.13 -2.92 -1.25
C ALA A 279 9.75 -2.31 -2.51
N TRP A 280 11.07 -2.48 -2.68
CA TRP A 280 11.78 -2.12 -3.91
C TRP A 280 11.22 -2.84 -5.13
N THR A 281 10.99 -4.14 -5.02
CA THR A 281 10.39 -4.95 -6.10
C THR A 281 9.01 -4.43 -6.50
N ALA A 282 8.16 -4.07 -5.54
CA ALA A 282 6.84 -3.49 -5.79
C ALA A 282 6.95 -2.15 -6.53
N SER A 283 7.78 -1.21 -6.04
CA SER A 283 7.99 0.09 -6.69
C SER A 283 8.56 -0.05 -8.10
N ALA A 284 9.53 -0.95 -8.29
CA ALA A 284 10.13 -1.22 -9.60
C ALA A 284 9.09 -1.79 -10.59
N ALA A 285 8.27 -2.75 -10.16
CA ALA A 285 7.23 -3.35 -11.01
C ALA A 285 6.18 -2.31 -11.43
N VAL A 286 5.66 -1.51 -10.49
CA VAL A 286 4.70 -0.44 -10.80
C VAL A 286 5.34 0.60 -11.74
N THR A 287 6.62 0.94 -11.52
CA THR A 287 7.36 1.88 -12.37
C THR A 287 7.48 1.35 -13.81
N ALA A 288 7.89 0.08 -13.98
CA ALA A 288 8.05 -0.56 -15.29
C ALA A 288 6.73 -0.65 -16.06
N VAL A 289 5.62 -0.92 -15.37
CA VAL A 289 4.31 -1.12 -15.99
C VAL A 289 3.64 0.21 -16.33
N TYR A 290 3.78 1.25 -15.51
CA TYR A 290 2.90 2.43 -15.58
C TYR A 290 3.61 3.76 -15.77
N SER A 291 4.95 3.82 -15.71
CA SER A 291 5.62 5.09 -15.94
C SER A 291 5.56 5.49 -17.41
N PRO A 292 5.41 6.80 -17.72
CA PRO A 292 5.63 7.32 -19.05
C PRO A 292 7.12 7.24 -19.41
N ALA A 293 7.40 7.21 -20.71
CA ALA A 293 8.77 7.30 -21.23
C ALA A 293 9.43 8.67 -20.95
N THR A 294 8.64 9.73 -20.84
CA THR A 294 9.13 11.10 -20.63
C THR A 294 8.45 11.77 -19.43
N PRO A 295 9.22 12.50 -18.60
CA PRO A 295 8.65 13.31 -17.54
C PRO A 295 7.88 14.51 -18.13
N ALA A 296 6.82 14.94 -17.45
CA ALA A 296 6.20 16.23 -17.69
C ALA A 296 7.20 17.36 -17.40
N PRO A 297 7.16 18.47 -18.17
CA PRO A 297 8.05 19.60 -17.95
C PRO A 297 7.74 20.30 -16.62
N ALA A 298 8.76 20.88 -15.99
CA ALA A 298 8.63 21.54 -14.69
C ALA A 298 7.58 22.69 -14.69
N SER A 299 7.33 23.31 -15.84
CA SER A 299 6.33 24.36 -16.02
C SER A 299 4.89 23.88 -15.85
N GLU A 300 4.63 22.58 -15.97
CA GLU A 300 3.30 21.99 -15.78
C GLU A 300 3.04 21.52 -14.34
N LEU A 301 4.03 21.63 -13.46
CA LEU A 301 3.89 21.20 -12.07
C LEU A 301 3.06 22.20 -11.28
N PRO A 302 2.12 21.70 -10.45
CA PRO A 302 1.27 22.56 -9.66
C PRO A 302 2.08 23.29 -8.60
N GLN A 303 1.57 24.46 -8.21
CA GLN A 303 2.08 25.16 -7.03
C GLN A 303 1.46 24.57 -5.77
N VAL A 304 2.28 24.42 -4.74
CA VAL A 304 1.82 24.07 -3.39
C VAL A 304 1.34 25.32 -2.66
N PRO A 305 0.39 25.20 -1.72
CA PRO A 305 0.00 26.32 -0.89
C PRO A 305 1.20 26.99 -0.21
N ALA A 306 1.17 28.32 -0.13
CA ALA A 306 2.19 29.10 0.57
C ALA A 306 2.01 29.00 2.09
N GLY A 307 3.09 29.15 2.85
CA GLY A 307 3.05 29.09 4.31
C GLY A 307 4.07 28.11 4.87
N SER A 308 3.84 27.65 6.10
CA SER A 308 4.67 26.59 6.68
C SER A 308 4.37 25.24 5.99
N VAL A 309 5.31 24.29 6.11
CA VAL A 309 5.09 22.92 5.59
C VAL A 309 3.86 22.27 6.21
N ALA A 310 3.59 22.56 7.50
CA ALA A 310 2.44 22.03 8.21
C ALA A 310 1.12 22.60 7.67
N ASP A 311 1.05 23.92 7.45
CA ASP A 311 -0.15 24.56 6.90
C ASP A 311 -0.45 24.05 5.48
N ALA A 312 0.59 23.97 4.63
CA ALA A 312 0.46 23.46 3.28
C ALA A 312 0.05 21.99 3.25
N ALA A 313 0.57 21.16 4.17
CA ALA A 313 0.19 19.76 4.31
C ALA A 313 -1.29 19.61 4.70
N GLN A 314 -1.76 20.39 5.68
CA GLN A 314 -3.15 20.38 6.11
C GLN A 314 -4.08 20.79 4.97
N GLU A 315 -3.75 21.85 4.23
CA GLU A 315 -4.57 22.32 3.12
C GLU A 315 -4.61 21.30 1.97
N VAL A 316 -3.47 20.70 1.60
CA VAL A 316 -3.41 19.68 0.54
C VAL A 316 -4.22 18.45 0.92
N PHE A 317 -4.16 18.00 2.18
CA PHE A 317 -4.97 16.86 2.60
C PHE A 317 -6.46 17.20 2.65
N ALA A 318 -6.83 18.41 3.09
CA ALA A 318 -8.22 18.86 3.06
C ALA A 318 -8.79 18.84 1.63
N ARG A 319 -8.01 19.28 0.63
CA ARG A 319 -8.38 19.18 -0.79
C ARG A 319 -8.50 17.73 -1.25
N ALA A 320 -7.61 16.83 -0.83
CA ALA A 320 -7.71 15.41 -1.14
C ALA A 320 -8.97 14.77 -0.51
N ALA A 321 -9.30 15.14 0.71
CA ALA A 321 -10.50 14.68 1.41
C ALA A 321 -11.80 15.20 0.75
N GLU A 322 -11.80 16.42 0.24
CA GLU A 322 -12.90 16.98 -0.55
C GLU A 322 -13.01 16.33 -1.94
N HIS A 323 -11.86 16.05 -2.59
CA HIS A 323 -11.78 15.35 -3.88
C HIS A 323 -12.37 13.92 -3.81
N GLY A 324 -12.24 13.26 -2.67
CA GLY A 324 -12.90 12.00 -2.37
C GLY A 324 -12.30 10.76 -3.03
N ASP A 325 -11.56 10.86 -4.13
CA ASP A 325 -10.93 9.68 -4.73
C ASP A 325 -9.98 8.95 -3.77
N GLU A 326 -10.18 7.65 -3.61
CA GLU A 326 -9.44 6.80 -2.69
C GLU A 326 -7.93 6.73 -2.96
N HIS A 327 -7.48 6.90 -4.21
CA HIS A 327 -6.06 6.91 -4.57
C HIS A 327 -5.43 8.24 -4.19
N VAL A 328 -6.13 9.34 -4.48
CA VAL A 328 -5.72 10.69 -4.09
C VAL A 328 -5.58 10.80 -2.58
N VAL A 329 -6.56 10.34 -1.81
CA VAL A 329 -6.53 10.36 -0.33
C VAL A 329 -5.32 9.59 0.22
N LYS A 330 -5.10 8.35 -0.23
CA LYS A 330 -3.98 7.51 0.24
C LYS A 330 -2.62 8.07 -0.17
N PHE A 331 -2.52 8.63 -1.38
CA PHE A 331 -1.29 9.22 -1.87
C PHE A 331 -0.96 10.54 -1.15
N ALA A 332 -1.96 11.38 -0.87
CA ALA A 332 -1.80 12.57 -0.04
C ALA A 332 -1.32 12.19 1.38
N ASP A 333 -1.92 11.19 2.02
CA ASP A 333 -1.46 10.67 3.32
C ASP A 333 0.01 10.20 3.28
N THR A 334 0.45 9.58 2.18
CA THR A 334 1.87 9.25 1.98
C THR A 334 2.76 10.48 1.78
N ALA A 335 2.30 11.47 1.02
CA ALA A 335 3.04 12.71 0.80
C ALA A 335 3.22 13.52 2.09
N LEU A 336 2.25 13.47 3.00
CA LEU A 336 2.29 14.10 4.32
C LEU A 336 3.40 13.50 5.21
N ASP A 337 3.57 12.18 5.23
CA ASP A 337 4.67 11.53 5.96
C ASP A 337 6.03 12.02 5.44
N VAL A 338 6.20 12.11 4.12
CA VAL A 338 7.43 12.58 3.49
C VAL A 338 7.67 14.06 3.79
N ALA A 339 6.64 14.90 3.69
CA ALA A 339 6.75 16.33 3.97
C ALA A 339 7.16 16.58 5.43
N THR A 340 6.54 15.86 6.37
CA THR A 340 6.84 15.94 7.81
C THR A 340 8.28 15.51 8.10
N THR A 341 8.71 14.38 7.53
CA THR A 341 10.05 13.82 7.79
C THR A 341 11.16 14.69 7.18
N THR A 342 10.90 15.31 6.03
CA THR A 342 11.91 16.11 5.31
C THR A 342 11.89 17.59 5.67
N GLY A 343 10.79 18.09 6.26
CA GLY A 343 10.57 19.52 6.41
C GLY A 343 10.46 20.26 5.08
N SER A 344 9.98 19.59 4.02
CA SER A 344 9.90 20.13 2.66
C SER A 344 8.52 19.92 2.03
N THR A 345 8.06 20.89 1.26
CA THR A 345 6.81 20.79 0.48
C THR A 345 6.95 20.00 -0.82
N GLY A 346 8.14 19.48 -1.16
CA GLY A 346 8.38 18.78 -2.42
C GLY A 346 7.45 17.59 -2.66
N ALA A 347 7.07 16.86 -1.60
CA ALA A 347 6.12 15.75 -1.69
C ALA A 347 4.68 16.23 -1.97
N LEU A 348 4.33 17.41 -1.46
CA LEU A 348 3.00 17.98 -1.61
C LEU A 348 2.71 18.38 -3.06
N VAL A 349 3.74 18.69 -3.86
CA VAL A 349 3.59 18.91 -5.32
C VAL A 349 2.97 17.67 -5.97
N GLY A 350 3.44 16.48 -5.61
CA GLY A 350 2.89 15.22 -6.12
C GLY A 350 1.43 15.02 -5.70
N ALA A 351 1.09 15.29 -4.44
CA ALA A 351 -0.28 15.13 -3.94
C ALA A 351 -1.26 16.12 -4.60
N THR A 352 -0.86 17.38 -4.78
CA THR A 352 -1.64 18.34 -5.56
C THR A 352 -1.79 17.88 -7.01
N ARG A 353 -0.72 17.34 -7.62
CA ARG A 353 -0.77 16.82 -8.98
C ARG A 353 -1.71 15.62 -9.11
N ALA A 354 -1.82 14.76 -8.10
CA ALA A 354 -2.78 13.67 -8.09
C ALA A 354 -4.23 14.18 -8.15
N CYS A 355 -4.54 15.27 -7.44
CA CYS A 355 -5.85 15.92 -7.50
C CYS A 355 -6.17 16.55 -8.87
N GLU A 356 -5.16 16.91 -9.68
CA GLU A 356 -5.36 17.44 -11.03
C GLU A 356 -5.55 16.34 -12.08
N LEU A 357 -4.87 15.22 -11.91
CA LEU A 357 -4.82 14.14 -12.91
C LEU A 357 -5.91 13.09 -12.73
N ILE A 358 -6.43 12.92 -11.51
CA ILE A 358 -7.47 11.95 -11.19
C ILE A 358 -8.81 12.69 -11.08
N GLY A 359 -9.90 12.09 -11.57
CA GLY A 359 -11.22 12.70 -11.47
C GLY A 359 -11.78 12.63 -10.04
N PRO A 360 -12.48 13.68 -9.55
CA PRO A 360 -13.09 13.67 -8.22
C PRO A 360 -14.30 12.75 -8.15
N ILE A 361 -14.64 12.36 -6.92
CA ILE A 361 -15.93 11.71 -6.62
C ILE A 361 -16.96 12.81 -6.29
N PRO A 362 -18.21 12.70 -6.79
CA PRO A 362 -19.27 13.70 -6.58
C PRO A 362 -19.66 14.00 -5.13
#